data_AF-A0A9N9NRS6-F1
#
_entry.id   AF-A0A9N9NRS6-F1
#
_cell.length_a   1.000
_cell.length_b   1.000
_cell.length_c   1.000
_cell.angle_alpha   90.00
_cell.angle_beta   90.00
_cell.angle_gamma   90.00
#
_symmetry.space_group_name_H-M   'P 1'
#
loop_
_entity.id
_entity.type
_entity.pdbx_description
1 polymer ?
#
loop_
_entity_poly.entity_id
_entity_poly.type
_entity_poly.pdbx_seq_one_letter_code
_entity_poly.pdbx_strand_id
1 'polypeptide(L)'
;NEDIDYMIQVDIEEGLSKEIIEDLKLLHLKSLYNLTKAAYNNIIKLFTNKTLVYIRLKKILEEIIGLVPKFYDMCKNSYIYYTEIYETYQSCSLCNLWRYDSKNKSKKVIPYLSIKKRLEIQYNNKIRAEELLYQN
;
A
#
# COMPACT_ATOMS: atom_id res chain seq x y z
N ASN A 1 -23.06 -14.32 -4.87
CA ASN A 1 -22.70 -14.52 -3.45
C ASN A 1 -22.36 -13.17 -2.87
N GLU A 2 -23.41 -12.46 -2.51
CA GLU A 2 -23.48 -11.05 -2.13
C GLU A 2 -23.22 -10.82 -0.63
N ASP A 3 -22.57 -11.76 0.06
CA ASP A 3 -22.46 -11.78 1.52
C ASP A 3 -21.09 -11.33 2.08
N ILE A 4 -20.35 -10.45 1.39
CA ILE A 4 -19.04 -9.93 1.89
C ILE A 4 -19.06 -8.40 2.11
N ASP A 5 -20.15 -7.71 1.78
CA ASP A 5 -20.19 -6.25 1.80
C ASP A 5 -20.83 -5.64 3.06
N TYR A 6 -21.08 -6.44 4.10
CA TYR A 6 -21.58 -5.93 5.37
C TYR A 6 -20.54 -6.07 6.48
N MET A 7 -20.33 -4.94 7.18
CA MET A 7 -19.77 -4.81 8.53
C MET A 7 -18.27 -4.54 8.69
N ILE A 8 -17.74 -3.45 8.14
CA ILE A 8 -16.62 -2.75 8.78
C ILE A 8 -16.83 -1.24 8.68
N GLN A 9 -17.68 -0.69 9.56
CA GLN A 9 -17.56 0.70 9.99
C GLN A 9 -16.49 0.71 11.09
N VAL A 10 -15.34 1.34 10.82
CA VAL A 10 -14.38 1.71 11.85
C VAL A 10 -14.65 3.18 12.13
N ASP A 11 -15.39 3.45 13.20
CA ASP A 11 -15.50 4.79 13.75
C ASP A 11 -14.15 5.12 14.42
N ILE A 12 -13.32 5.94 13.77
CA ILE A 12 -12.01 6.37 14.27
C ILE A 12 -12.19 7.53 15.27
N GLU A 13 -13.15 7.43 16.19
CA GLU A 13 -13.37 8.43 17.25
C GLU A 13 -13.15 7.89 18.68
N GLU A 14 -12.79 6.62 18.84
CA GLU A 14 -12.22 6.08 20.09
C GLU A 14 -10.87 5.43 19.81
N GLY A 15 -9.90 5.61 20.72
CA GLY A 15 -8.52 5.17 20.54
C GLY A 15 -8.38 3.73 20.05
N LEU A 16 -7.37 3.49 19.20
CA LEU A 16 -7.11 2.19 18.58
C LEU A 16 -7.14 1.06 19.62
N SER A 17 -7.96 0.03 19.40
CA SER A 17 -8.10 -1.06 20.37
C SER A 17 -6.76 -1.78 20.60
N LYS A 18 -6.56 -2.31 21.81
CA LYS A 18 -5.32 -3.03 22.18
C LYS A 18 -5.02 -4.19 21.22
N GLU A 19 -6.06 -4.91 20.77
CA GLU A 19 -5.94 -5.99 19.79
C GLU A 19 -5.38 -5.49 18.45
N ILE A 20 -5.87 -4.35 17.93
CA ILE A 20 -5.37 -3.77 16.68
C ILE A 20 -3.90 -3.33 16.84
N ILE A 21 -3.52 -2.79 17.99
CA ILE A 21 -2.13 -2.40 18.25
C ILE A 21 -1.20 -3.62 18.23
N GLU A 22 -1.61 -4.74 18.82
CA GLU A 22 -0.84 -5.99 18.82
C GLU A 22 -0.71 -6.56 17.40
N ASP A 23 -1.80 -6.54 16.63
CA ASP A 23 -1.82 -6.95 15.23
C ASP A 23 -0.92 -6.07 14.35
N LEU A 24 -0.91 -4.75 14.57
CA LEU A 24 0.00 -3.81 13.89
C LEU A 24 1.46 -4.06 14.25
N LYS A 25 1.77 -4.38 15.52
CA LYS A 25 3.14 -4.77 15.94
C LYS A 25 3.58 -6.04 15.23
N LEU A 26 2.70 -7.05 15.11
CA LEU A 26 3.02 -8.27 14.37
C LEU A 26 3.25 -7.99 12.88
N LEU A 27 2.45 -7.11 12.27
CA LEU A 27 2.67 -6.66 10.90
C LEU A 27 4.00 -5.91 10.73
N HIS A 28 4.40 -5.10 11.72
CA HIS A 28 5.72 -4.46 11.74
C HIS A 28 6.86 -5.49 11.78
N LEU A 29 6.78 -6.50 12.66
CA LEU A 29 7.76 -7.59 12.74
C LEU A 29 7.87 -8.36 11.43
N LYS A 30 6.74 -8.58 10.74
CA LYS A 30 6.72 -9.19 9.41
C LYS A 30 7.59 -8.39 8.42
N SER A 31 7.49 -7.07 8.44
CA SER A 31 8.29 -6.20 7.58
C SER A 31 9.76 -6.17 8.01
N LEU A 32 10.02 -6.06 9.32
CA LEU A 32 11.37 -5.94 9.87
C LEU A 32 12.23 -7.18 9.63
N TYR A 33 11.64 -8.37 9.75
CA TYR A 33 12.33 -9.65 9.59
C TYR A 33 12.06 -10.36 8.26
N ASN A 34 11.46 -9.66 7.29
CA ASN A 34 11.12 -10.22 5.98
C ASN A 34 10.35 -11.56 6.05
N LEU A 35 9.45 -11.70 7.02
CA LEU A 35 8.70 -12.93 7.19
C LEU A 35 7.90 -13.25 5.92
N THR A 36 8.02 -14.50 5.47
CA THR A 36 7.24 -14.98 4.32
C THR A 36 5.75 -14.88 4.64
N LYS A 37 4.93 -14.74 3.59
CA LYS A 37 3.47 -14.71 3.75
C LYS A 37 2.95 -15.97 4.46
N ALA A 38 3.55 -17.13 4.17
CA ALA A 38 3.22 -18.39 4.82
C ALA A 38 3.53 -18.36 6.32
N ALA A 39 4.73 -17.93 6.70
CA ALA A 39 5.13 -17.83 8.11
C ALA A 39 4.22 -16.87 8.89
N TYR A 40 3.97 -15.68 8.33
CA TYR A 40 3.07 -14.68 8.93
C TYR A 40 1.66 -15.22 9.13
N ASN A 41 1.09 -15.87 8.11
CA ASN A 41 -0.25 -16.45 8.20
C ASN A 41 -0.33 -17.58 9.22
N ASN A 42 0.73 -18.40 9.35
CA ASN A 42 0.79 -19.45 10.36
C ASN A 42 0.81 -18.86 11.78
N ILE A 43 1.59 -17.80 12.01
CA ILE A 43 1.63 -17.10 13.30
C ILE A 43 0.22 -16.57 13.62
N ILE A 44 -0.42 -15.83 12.72
CA ILE A 44 -1.78 -15.30 12.94
C ILE A 44 -2.77 -16.42 13.29
N LYS A 45 -2.75 -17.53 12.54
CA LYS A 45 -3.65 -18.66 12.81
C LYS A 45 -3.47 -19.24 14.22
N LEU A 46 -2.24 -19.26 14.74
CA LEU A 46 -1.95 -19.77 16.08
C LEU A 46 -2.45 -18.85 17.20
N PHE A 47 -2.44 -17.53 16.97
CA PHE A 47 -2.69 -16.55 18.04
C PHE A 47 -4.08 -15.91 18.00
N THR A 48 -4.74 -15.79 16.85
CA THR A 48 -5.99 -15.00 16.75
C THR A 48 -7.19 -15.72 16.19
N ASN A 49 -7.11 -17.01 15.80
CA ASN A 49 -8.22 -17.76 15.15
C ASN A 49 -8.87 -17.03 13.95
N LYS A 50 -8.26 -15.96 13.44
CA LYS A 50 -8.84 -15.01 12.49
C LYS A 50 -8.08 -15.07 11.17
N THR A 51 -8.81 -15.32 10.08
CA THR A 51 -8.23 -15.51 8.74
C THR A 51 -7.99 -14.20 7.99
N LEU A 52 -8.58 -13.07 8.44
CA LEU A 52 -8.67 -11.81 7.67
C LEU A 52 -7.96 -10.60 8.29
N VAL A 53 -6.98 -10.82 9.17
CA VAL A 53 -6.22 -9.76 9.86
C VAL A 53 -5.50 -8.83 8.88
N TYR A 54 -4.82 -9.36 7.85
CA TYR A 54 -3.97 -8.56 6.97
C TYR A 54 -4.71 -7.48 6.16
N ILE A 55 -5.85 -7.82 5.55
CA ILE A 55 -6.63 -6.88 4.72
C ILE A 55 -7.19 -5.76 5.60
N ARG A 56 -7.70 -6.12 6.79
CA ARG A 56 -8.24 -5.17 7.76
C ARG A 56 -7.15 -4.21 8.25
N LEU A 57 -5.99 -4.72 8.65
CA LEU A 57 -4.87 -3.87 9.09
C LEU A 57 -4.38 -2.93 8.00
N LYS A 58 -4.37 -3.39 6.73
CA LYS A 58 -4.00 -2.53 5.60
C LYS A 58 -4.97 -1.35 5.47
N LYS A 59 -6.29 -1.58 5.57
CA LYS A 59 -7.29 -0.50 5.54
C LYS A 59 -7.11 0.48 6.70
N ILE A 60 -6.93 -0.04 7.92
CA ILE A 60 -6.68 0.79 9.11
C ILE A 60 -5.42 1.65 8.93
N LEU A 61 -4.34 1.08 8.40
CA LEU A 61 -3.13 1.85 8.10
C LEU A 61 -3.37 2.91 7.01
N GLU A 62 -4.14 2.59 5.98
CA GLU A 62 -4.52 3.54 4.93
C GLU A 62 -5.33 4.71 5.49
N GLU A 63 -6.27 4.45 6.41
CA GLU A 63 -7.09 5.45 7.09
C GLU A 63 -6.27 6.33 8.03
N ILE A 64 -5.42 5.73 8.88
CA ILE A 64 -4.58 6.46 9.85
C ILE A 64 -3.52 7.32 9.15
N ILE A 65 -2.84 6.77 8.14
CA ILE A 65 -1.71 7.43 7.49
C ILE A 65 -2.18 8.34 6.35
N GLY A 66 -3.34 8.07 5.76
CA GLY A 66 -3.85 8.79 4.58
C GLY A 66 -2.97 8.60 3.33
N LEU A 67 -2.03 7.66 3.36
CA LEU A 67 -1.06 7.37 2.30
C LEU A 67 -1.45 6.08 1.57
N VAL A 68 -2.20 6.24 0.48
CA VAL A 68 -2.65 5.14 -0.37
C VAL A 68 -1.83 5.13 -1.67
N PRO A 69 -1.27 3.97 -2.08
CA PRO A 69 -0.57 3.86 -3.36
C PRO A 69 -1.55 3.99 -4.53
N LYS A 70 -1.21 4.83 -5.51
CA LYS A 70 -1.85 4.84 -6.82
C LYS A 70 -1.11 3.85 -7.71
N PHE A 71 -1.83 3.10 -8.53
CA PHE A 71 -1.21 2.14 -9.45
C PHE A 71 -1.23 2.72 -10.86
N TYR A 72 -0.06 2.78 -11.48
CA TYR A 72 0.07 3.25 -12.86
C TYR A 72 0.56 2.13 -13.76
N ASP A 73 -0.01 2.10 -14.96
CA ASP A 73 0.48 1.24 -16.01
C ASP A 73 1.88 1.71 -16.44
N MET A 74 2.73 0.75 -16.75
CA MET A 74 4.11 1.01 -17.12
C MET A 74 4.51 0.12 -18.30
N CYS A 75 5.33 0.66 -19.19
CA CYS A 75 5.95 -0.15 -20.23
C CYS A 75 6.90 -1.19 -19.63
N LYS A 76 6.82 -2.44 -20.10
CA LYS A 76 7.67 -3.53 -19.61
C LYS A 76 9.17 -3.27 -19.82
N ASN A 77 9.53 -2.62 -20.94
CA ASN A 77 10.93 -2.48 -21.37
C ASN A 77 11.51 -1.08 -21.12
N SER A 78 10.77 -0.02 -21.46
CA SER A 78 11.28 1.35 -21.34
C SER A 78 11.00 2.01 -20.00
N TYR A 79 10.17 1.38 -19.15
CA TYR A 79 9.76 1.92 -17.85
C TYR A 79 9.02 3.27 -17.92
N ILE A 80 8.54 3.68 -19.10
CA ILE A 80 7.61 4.81 -19.22
C ILE A 80 6.31 4.49 -18.47
N TYR A 81 5.87 5.44 -17.65
CA TYR A 81 4.57 5.43 -16.99
C TYR A 81 3.50 6.00 -17.93
N TYR A 82 2.38 5.31 -18.07
CA TYR A 82 1.24 5.79 -18.84
C TYR A 82 0.36 6.70 -17.98
N THR A 83 0.86 7.90 -17.73
CA THR A 83 0.20 8.94 -16.94
C THR A 83 0.12 10.24 -17.73
N GLU A 84 -0.83 11.10 -17.38
CA GLU A 84 -1.00 12.44 -17.98
C GLU A 84 -1.02 12.35 -19.52
N ILE A 85 -0.05 12.95 -20.21
CA ILE A 85 0.04 12.99 -21.66
C ILE A 85 0.13 11.59 -22.32
N TYR A 86 0.53 10.56 -21.56
CA TYR A 86 0.65 9.18 -22.04
C TYR A 86 -0.53 8.30 -21.63
N GLU A 87 -1.55 8.85 -20.96
CA GLU A 87 -2.65 8.06 -20.40
C GLU A 87 -3.47 7.33 -21.46
N THR A 88 -3.65 7.92 -22.64
CA THR A 88 -4.41 7.33 -23.75
C THR A 88 -3.58 6.39 -24.64
N TYR A 89 -2.26 6.30 -24.42
CA TYR A 89 -1.37 5.55 -25.28
C TYR A 89 -1.60 4.05 -25.08
N GLN A 90 -1.81 3.37 -26.21
CA GLN A 90 -2.01 1.91 -26.25
C GLN A 90 -0.70 1.15 -26.48
N SER A 91 0.34 1.83 -26.96
CA SER A 91 1.68 1.31 -27.16
C SER A 91 2.73 2.28 -26.64
N CYS A 92 3.90 1.75 -26.30
CA CYS A 92 5.00 2.57 -25.83
C CYS A 92 5.61 3.37 -26.98
N SER A 93 5.75 4.69 -26.81
CA SER A 93 6.39 5.58 -27.78
C SER A 93 7.88 5.31 -28.03
N LEU A 94 8.57 4.61 -27.12
CA LEU A 94 10.01 4.33 -27.23
C LEU A 94 10.32 2.95 -27.80
N CYS A 95 9.54 1.92 -27.45
CA CYS A 95 9.83 0.53 -27.85
C CYS A 95 8.69 -0.13 -28.64
N ASN A 96 7.62 0.60 -28.94
CA ASN A 96 6.46 0.17 -29.71
C ASN A 96 5.72 -1.05 -29.15
N LEU A 97 6.06 -1.51 -27.95
CA LEU A 97 5.36 -2.62 -27.31
C LEU A 97 3.97 -2.18 -26.87
N TRP A 98 2.99 -3.03 -27.15
CA TRP A 98 1.62 -2.86 -26.67
C TRP A 98 1.57 -2.82 -25.14
N ARG A 99 0.82 -1.86 -24.59
CA ARG A 99 0.64 -1.62 -23.16
C ARG A 99 -0.07 -2.80 -22.47
N TYR A 100 -1.10 -3.33 -23.12
CA TYR A 100 -1.97 -4.35 -22.55
C TYR A 100 -1.58 -5.77 -23.02
N ASP A 101 -1.97 -6.79 -22.26
CA ASP A 101 -1.88 -8.20 -22.63
C ASP A 101 -3.16 -8.67 -23.34
N SER A 102 -3.25 -9.97 -23.64
CA SER A 102 -4.41 -10.56 -24.30
C SER A 102 -5.70 -10.53 -23.47
N LYS A 103 -5.61 -10.23 -22.17
CA LYS A 103 -6.74 -10.08 -21.24
C LYS A 103 -7.10 -8.61 -21.00
N ASN A 104 -6.55 -7.71 -21.83
CA ASN A 104 -6.69 -6.26 -21.69
C ASN A 104 -6.19 -5.72 -20.33
N LYS A 105 -5.20 -6.40 -19.71
CA LYS A 105 -4.54 -5.94 -18.49
C LYS A 105 -3.19 -5.36 -18.84
N SER A 106 -2.78 -4.30 -18.14
CA SER A 106 -1.45 -3.73 -18.37
C SER A 106 -0.37 -4.78 -18.14
N LYS A 107 0.59 -4.87 -19.06
CA LYS A 107 1.69 -5.83 -18.97
C LYS A 107 2.61 -5.59 -17.77
N LYS A 108 2.62 -4.38 -17.22
CA LYS A 108 3.34 -4.05 -15.99
C LYS A 108 2.63 -2.88 -15.28
N VAL A 109 2.49 -3.00 -13.97
CA VAL A 109 1.88 -1.98 -13.12
C VAL A 109 2.85 -1.68 -12.00
N ILE A 110 2.94 -0.42 -11.60
CA ILE A 110 3.80 0.04 -10.51
C ILE A 110 3.01 0.85 -9.48
N PRO A 111 3.26 0.65 -8.18
CA PRO A 111 2.71 1.52 -7.15
C PRO A 111 3.48 2.84 -7.08
N TYR A 112 2.74 3.93 -7.00
CA TYR A 112 3.22 5.28 -6.74
C TYR A 112 2.64 5.79 -5.42
N LEU A 113 3.52 6.14 -4.50
CA LEU A 113 3.15 6.84 -3.26
C LEU A 113 3.47 8.32 -3.44
N SER A 114 2.47 9.18 -3.21
CA SER A 114 2.62 10.63 -3.38
C SER A 114 3.78 11.15 -2.54
N ILE A 115 4.77 11.73 -3.22
CA ILE A 115 5.93 12.36 -2.56
C ILE A 115 5.45 13.50 -1.67
N LYS A 116 4.53 14.35 -2.16
CA LYS A 116 3.93 15.44 -1.39
C LYS A 116 3.33 14.94 -0.07
N LYS A 117 2.44 13.94 -0.11
CA LYS A 117 1.86 13.38 1.12
C LYS A 117 2.90 12.81 2.08
N ARG A 118 3.92 12.13 1.54
CA ARG A 118 5.01 11.59 2.36
C ARG A 118 5.78 12.70 3.07
N LEU A 119 6.06 13.81 2.37
CA LEU A 119 6.72 14.98 2.94
C LEU A 119 5.85 15.67 3.98
N GLU A 120 4.55 15.82 3.74
CA GLU A 120 3.59 16.36 4.72
C GLU A 120 3.60 15.53 6.02
N ILE A 121 3.54 14.19 5.90
CA ILE A 121 3.61 13.27 7.05
C ILE A 121 4.94 13.43 7.80
N GLN A 122 6.07 13.53 7.08
CA GLN A 122 7.38 13.70 7.70
C GLN A 122 7.53 15.05 8.41
N TYR A 123 7.04 16.13 7.80
CA TYR A 123 7.09 17.47 8.36
C TYR A 123 6.22 17.60 9.62
N ASN A 124 5.06 16.94 9.65
CA ASN A 124 4.18 16.95 10.81
C ASN A 124 4.75 16.17 12.02
N ASN A 125 5.76 15.32 11.79
CA ASN A 125 6.50 14.66 12.87
C ASN A 125 7.67 15.53 13.31
N LYS A 126 7.58 16.12 14.52
CA LYS A 126 8.59 17.07 15.04
C LYS A 126 10.02 16.54 15.03
N ILE A 127 10.23 15.32 15.51
CA ILE A 127 11.57 14.68 15.55
C ILE A 127 12.10 14.54 14.11
N ARG A 128 11.25 14.04 13.21
CA ARG A 128 11.65 13.85 11.81
C ARG A 128 11.88 15.18 11.09
N ALA A 129 11.10 16.22 11.39
CA ALA A 129 11.27 17.55 10.83
C ALA A 129 12.59 18.17 11.29
N GLU A 130 12.95 18.02 12.57
CA GLU A 130 14.25 18.43 13.11
C GLU A 130 15.40 17.72 12.39
N GLU A 131 15.36 16.39 12.26
CA GLU A 131 16.38 15.63 11.52
C GLU A 131 16.58 16.15 10.08
N LEU A 132 15.50 16.52 9.40
CA LEU A 132 15.55 17.04 8.02
C LEU A 132 16.15 18.44 7.92
N LEU A 133 16.09 19.25 8.98
CA LEU A 133 16.66 20.61 9.01
C LEU A 133 18.18 20.61 9.25
N TYR A 134 18.69 19.63 9.99
CA TYR A 134 20.10 19.56 10.41
C TYR A 134 21.01 18.75 9.47
N GLN A 135 20.56 18.41 8.24
CA GLN A 135 21.40 17.75 7.22
C GLN A 135 22.04 18.71 6.20
N ASN A 136 22.20 19.99 6.54
CA ASN A 136 23.01 20.95 5.77
C ASN A 136 24.44 21.04 6.32
#